data_AF-A0A3N5THR5-F1
#
_entry.id   AF-A0A3N5THR5-F1
#
_cell.length_a   1.000
_cell.length_b   1.000
_cell.length_c   1.000
_cell.angle_alpha   90.00
_cell.angle_beta   90.00
_cell.angle_gamma   90.00
#
_symmetry.space_group_name_H-M   'P 1'
#
loop_
_entity.id
_entity.type
_entity.pdbx_description
1 polymer ?
#
loop_
_entity_poly.entity_id
_entity_poly.type
_entity_poly.pdbx_seq_one_letter_code
_entity_poly.pdbx_strand_id
1 'polypeptide(L)'
;MRISRAFSEKRLASELERQKTQMSAFFQEQIPEIRGKAVEQSRAVLSGKFAENLSPYLPGFGYFPDEARFLGNPVDFIVFEGASRGDVRNIVFVEVKSGGSKPTAVQKSIRRAVEEGRVKWELYRVPDRLVRGE
;
A
#
# COMPACT_ATOMS: atom_id res chain seq x y z
N MET A 1 34.10 -36.69 -44.21
CA MET A 1 33.62 -36.54 -42.82
C MET A 1 32.66 -35.35 -42.69
N ARG A 2 31.42 -35.45 -43.22
CA ARG A 2 30.38 -34.37 -43.16
C ARG A 2 29.03 -34.82 -42.60
N ILE A 3 28.81 -36.14 -42.43
CA ILE A 3 27.51 -36.71 -42.03
C ILE A 3 27.31 -36.63 -40.50
N SER A 4 28.37 -36.61 -39.70
CA SER A 4 28.31 -36.61 -38.22
C SER A 4 27.87 -35.27 -37.60
N ARG A 5 28.18 -34.13 -38.24
CA ARG A 5 27.90 -32.79 -37.68
C ARG A 5 26.41 -32.40 -37.82
N ALA A 6 25.83 -32.63 -39.00
CA ALA A 6 24.42 -32.33 -39.27
C ALA A 6 23.45 -33.20 -38.45
N PHE A 7 23.84 -34.45 -38.15
CA PHE A 7 23.03 -35.35 -37.31
C PHE A 7 23.07 -34.95 -35.83
N SER A 8 24.20 -34.42 -35.36
CA SER A 8 24.38 -33.93 -33.99
C SER A 8 23.64 -32.61 -33.74
N GLU A 9 23.66 -31.68 -34.71
CA GLU A 9 22.89 -30.42 -34.65
C GLU A 9 21.38 -30.67 -34.63
N LYS A 10 20.89 -31.62 -35.44
CA LYS A 10 19.47 -31.99 -35.44
C LYS A 10 19.02 -32.57 -34.09
N ARG A 11 19.86 -33.39 -33.44
CA ARG A 11 19.59 -33.93 -32.11
C ARG A 11 19.57 -32.84 -31.04
N LEU A 12 20.57 -31.97 -31.01
CA LEU A 12 20.64 -30.85 -30.08
C LEU A 12 19.45 -29.90 -30.23
N ALA A 13 19.04 -29.58 -31.47
CA ALA A 13 17.85 -28.76 -31.72
C ALA A 13 16.57 -29.44 -31.22
N SER A 14 16.42 -30.74 -31.44
CA SER A 14 15.26 -31.50 -30.94
C SER A 14 15.21 -31.61 -29.41
N GLU A 15 16.37 -31.71 -28.76
CA GLU A 15 16.51 -31.72 -27.30
C GLU A 15 16.11 -30.34 -26.72
N LEU A 16 16.59 -29.26 -27.34
CA LEU A 16 16.30 -27.89 -26.94
C LEU A 16 14.82 -27.55 -27.06
N GLU A 17 14.19 -27.99 -28.16
CA GLU A 17 12.74 -27.81 -28.37
C GLU A 17 11.91 -28.61 -27.38
N ARG A 18 12.33 -29.84 -27.05
CA ARG A 18 11.69 -30.62 -25.97
C ARG A 18 11.83 -29.94 -24.63
N GLN A 19 13.01 -29.41 -24.31
CA GLN A 19 13.26 -28.74 -23.04
C GLN A 19 12.47 -27.42 -22.94
N LYS A 20 12.39 -26.63 -24.01
CA LYS A 20 11.53 -25.43 -24.09
C LYS A 20 10.06 -25.76 -23.94
N THR A 21 9.61 -26.84 -24.57
CA THR A 21 8.21 -27.29 -24.49
C THR A 21 7.87 -27.74 -23.08
N GLN A 22 8.72 -28.55 -22.44
CA GLN A 22 8.55 -29.00 -21.05
C GLN A 22 8.57 -27.82 -20.07
N MET A 23 9.51 -26.88 -20.24
CA MET A 23 9.60 -25.67 -19.43
C MET A 23 8.36 -24.80 -19.60
N SER A 24 7.87 -24.63 -20.82
CA SER A 24 6.66 -23.84 -21.10
C SER A 24 5.42 -24.49 -20.50
N ALA A 25 5.29 -25.82 -20.59
CA ALA A 25 4.20 -26.56 -19.96
C ALA A 25 4.23 -26.42 -18.44
N PHE A 26 5.41 -26.56 -17.83
CA PHE A 26 5.61 -26.35 -16.39
C PHE A 26 5.19 -24.94 -15.95
N PHE A 27 5.61 -23.89 -16.67
CA PHE A 27 5.17 -22.53 -16.36
C PHE A 27 3.66 -22.35 -16.55
N GLN A 28 3.05 -22.94 -17.61
CA GLN A 28 1.61 -22.88 -17.84
C GLN A 28 0.80 -23.56 -16.72
N GLU A 29 1.29 -24.66 -16.15
CA GLU A 29 0.67 -25.33 -15.01
C GLU A 29 0.77 -24.51 -13.71
N GLN A 30 1.81 -23.68 -13.58
CA GLN A 30 2.01 -22.79 -12.43
C GLN A 30 1.25 -21.45 -12.56
N ILE A 31 0.89 -21.03 -13.78
CA ILE A 31 0.14 -19.79 -14.03
C ILE A 31 -1.16 -19.68 -13.21
N PRO A 32 -2.02 -20.71 -13.10
CA PRO A 32 -3.23 -20.66 -12.28
C PRO A 32 -2.94 -20.45 -10.80
N GLU A 33 -1.92 -21.11 -10.25
CA GLU A 33 -1.54 -20.99 -8.83
C GLU A 33 -0.93 -19.62 -8.53
N ILE A 34 -0.08 -19.12 -9.43
CA ILE A 34 0.51 -17.77 -9.35
C ILE A 34 -0.59 -16.71 -9.50
N ARG A 35 -1.55 -16.89 -10.42
CA ARG A 35 -2.71 -16.01 -10.57
C ARG A 35 -3.59 -16.04 -9.33
N GLY A 36 -3.85 -17.21 -8.76
CA GLY A 36 -4.60 -17.37 -7.51
C GLY A 36 -3.92 -16.65 -6.36
N LYS A 37 -2.62 -16.87 -6.15
CA LYS A 37 -1.82 -16.18 -5.14
C LYS A 37 -1.76 -14.67 -5.38
N ALA A 38 -1.63 -14.22 -6.62
CA ALA A 38 -1.65 -12.79 -6.96
C ALA A 38 -3.02 -12.16 -6.70
N VAL A 39 -4.13 -12.88 -6.93
CA VAL A 39 -5.49 -12.41 -6.63
C VAL A 39 -5.74 -12.40 -5.12
N GLU A 40 -5.29 -13.39 -4.36
CA GLU A 40 -5.40 -13.42 -2.90
C GLU A 40 -4.53 -12.35 -2.23
N GLN A 41 -3.29 -12.19 -2.68
CA GLN A 41 -2.40 -11.12 -2.23
C GLN A 41 -2.96 -9.75 -2.63
N SER A 42 -3.46 -9.60 -3.86
CA SER A 42 -4.11 -8.38 -4.31
C SER A 42 -5.36 -8.10 -3.48
N ARG A 43 -6.20 -9.10 -3.16
CA ARG A 43 -7.35 -8.95 -2.27
C ARG A 43 -6.93 -8.57 -0.85
N ALA A 44 -5.94 -9.21 -0.26
CA ALA A 44 -5.45 -8.89 1.08
C ALA A 44 -4.84 -7.46 1.14
N VAL A 45 -4.06 -7.07 0.13
CA VAL A 45 -3.45 -5.75 0.02
C VAL A 45 -4.50 -4.68 -0.28
N LEU A 46 -5.44 -4.95 -1.18
CA LEU A 46 -6.54 -4.05 -1.49
C LEU A 46 -7.46 -3.91 -0.29
N SER A 47 -7.85 -4.99 0.38
CA SER A 47 -8.65 -4.95 1.62
C SER A 47 -7.93 -4.20 2.74
N GLY A 48 -6.60 -4.32 2.85
CA GLY A 48 -5.79 -3.50 3.75
C GLY A 48 -5.88 -2.00 3.42
N LYS A 49 -5.66 -1.63 2.15
CA LYS A 49 -5.78 -0.24 1.67
C LYS A 49 -7.20 0.32 1.72
N PHE A 50 -8.22 -0.52 1.50
CA PHE A 50 -9.63 -0.17 1.65
C PHE A 50 -9.98 0.03 3.12
N ALA A 51 -9.51 -0.83 4.01
CA ALA A 51 -9.67 -0.65 5.45
C ALA A 51 -8.97 0.64 5.90
N GLU A 52 -7.76 0.94 5.42
CA GLU A 52 -7.07 2.19 5.72
C GLU A 52 -7.88 3.41 5.27
N ASN A 53 -8.32 3.49 4.01
CA ASN A 53 -9.04 4.67 3.51
C ASN A 53 -10.50 4.79 4.00
N LEU A 54 -11.17 3.67 4.29
CA LEU A 54 -12.56 3.63 4.73
C LEU A 54 -12.70 3.43 6.24
N SER A 55 -11.60 3.40 7.00
CA SER A 55 -11.59 3.24 8.45
C SER A 55 -12.62 4.09 9.19
N PRO A 56 -12.86 5.36 8.82
CA PRO A 56 -13.87 6.17 9.48
C PRO A 56 -15.30 5.60 9.41
N TYR A 57 -15.60 4.79 8.40
CA TYR A 57 -16.89 4.15 8.19
C TYR A 57 -16.98 2.73 8.76
N LEU A 58 -15.89 2.21 9.33
CA LEU A 58 -15.86 0.85 9.89
C LEU A 58 -16.30 0.85 11.37
N PRO A 59 -16.90 -0.26 11.84
CA PRO A 59 -17.26 -0.40 13.25
C PRO A 59 -16.04 -0.20 14.17
N GLY A 60 -16.20 0.63 15.20
CA GLY A 60 -15.19 0.83 16.25
C GLY A 60 -14.16 1.94 16.00
N PHE A 61 -14.25 2.70 14.90
CA PHE A 61 -13.33 3.83 14.65
C PHE A 61 -13.41 4.94 15.72
N GLY A 62 -14.59 5.13 16.34
CA GLY A 62 -14.77 6.00 17.49
C GLY A 62 -14.91 7.50 17.19
N TYR A 63 -14.82 7.90 15.91
CA TYR A 63 -14.98 9.29 15.48
C TYR A 63 -15.91 9.40 14.27
N PHE A 64 -16.45 10.60 14.05
CA PHE A 64 -17.31 10.86 12.89
C PHE A 64 -16.49 10.96 11.60
N PRO A 65 -16.95 10.34 10.49
CA PRO A 65 -16.23 10.37 9.21
C PRO A 65 -15.96 11.76 8.63
N ASP A 66 -16.89 12.69 8.81
CA ASP A 66 -16.78 14.07 8.32
C ASP A 66 -15.79 14.93 9.12
N GLU A 67 -15.43 14.49 10.32
CA GLU A 67 -14.41 15.10 11.18
C GLU A 67 -13.00 14.50 10.96
N ALA A 68 -12.90 13.37 10.27
CA ALA A 68 -11.64 12.70 9.94
C ALA A 68 -11.10 13.17 8.57
N ARG A 69 -9.79 13.39 8.49
CA ARG A 69 -9.07 13.66 7.24
C ARG A 69 -7.96 12.66 7.07
N PHE A 70 -7.95 11.99 5.91
CA PHE A 70 -6.91 11.05 5.55
C PHE A 70 -5.61 11.80 5.20
N LEU A 71 -4.48 11.26 5.65
CA LEU A 71 -3.12 11.73 5.40
C LEU A 71 -2.25 10.62 4.79
N GLY A 72 -2.32 9.40 5.34
CA GLY A 72 -1.49 8.24 4.96
C GLY A 72 -0.13 8.17 5.67
N ASN A 73 0.81 7.37 5.17
CA ASN A 73 2.10 7.15 5.83
C ASN A 73 2.86 8.48 6.10
N PRO A 74 3.29 8.78 7.35
CA PRO A 74 3.39 7.89 8.52
C PRO A 74 2.24 7.91 9.53
N VAL A 75 1.14 8.63 9.32
CA VAL A 75 -0.05 8.61 10.19
C VAL A 75 -1.30 8.68 9.32
N ASP A 76 -2.17 7.66 9.38
CA ASP A 76 -3.27 7.55 8.42
C ASP A 76 -4.30 8.68 8.47
N PHE A 77 -4.69 9.17 9.64
CA PHE A 77 -5.70 10.22 9.78
C PHE A 77 -5.35 11.29 10.81
N ILE A 78 -5.91 12.47 10.59
CA ILE A 78 -6.12 13.50 11.60
C ILE A 78 -7.63 13.73 11.79
N VAL A 79 -8.09 13.71 13.03
CA VAL A 79 -9.49 13.97 13.39
C VAL A 79 -9.59 15.31 14.11
N PHE A 80 -10.50 16.15 13.63
CA PHE A 80 -10.85 17.42 14.26
C PHE A 80 -12.15 17.24 15.06
N GLU A 81 -12.04 16.66 16.24
CA GLU A 81 -13.20 16.23 17.02
C GLU A 81 -14.08 17.42 17.41
N GLY A 82 -15.34 17.42 16.97
CA GLY A 82 -16.29 18.52 17.15
C GLY A 82 -16.31 19.56 16.03
N ALA A 83 -15.48 19.43 15.00
CA ALA A 83 -15.49 20.33 13.84
C ALA A 83 -16.86 20.40 13.15
N SER A 84 -17.61 19.29 13.10
CA SER A 84 -18.97 19.25 12.53
C SER A 84 -19.95 20.17 13.27
N ARG A 85 -19.63 20.52 14.53
CA ARG A 85 -20.42 21.36 15.43
C ARG A 85 -19.84 22.77 15.59
N GLY A 86 -18.76 23.09 14.87
CA GLY A 86 -18.11 24.40 14.90
C GLY A 86 -17.18 24.63 16.09
N ASP A 87 -16.90 23.62 16.93
CA ASP A 87 -16.00 23.72 18.07
C ASP A 87 -15.08 22.50 18.15
N VAL A 88 -13.80 22.70 17.77
CA VAL A 88 -12.81 21.63 17.76
C VAL A 88 -12.24 21.47 19.17
N ARG A 89 -12.62 20.38 19.83
CA ARG A 89 -12.22 20.06 21.21
C ARG A 89 -10.86 19.37 21.26
N ASN A 90 -10.60 18.50 20.29
CA ASN A 90 -9.35 17.73 20.21
C ASN A 90 -8.87 17.63 18.76
N ILE A 91 -7.54 17.57 18.60
CA ILE A 91 -6.89 17.14 17.36
C ILE A 91 -6.30 15.76 17.62
N VAL A 92 -6.85 14.73 16.98
CA VAL A 92 -6.45 13.33 17.22
C VAL A 92 -5.71 12.78 16.01
N PHE A 93 -4.51 12.25 16.25
CA PHE A 93 -3.74 11.50 15.26
C PHE A 93 -4.14 10.03 15.35
N VAL A 94 -4.60 9.44 14.25
CA VAL A 94 -5.06 8.06 14.21
C VAL A 94 -4.24 7.28 13.18
N GLU A 95 -3.59 6.22 13.66
CA GLU A 95 -2.91 5.22 12.82
C GLU A 95 -3.75 3.95 12.82
N VAL A 96 -4.07 3.45 11.64
CA VAL A 96 -4.85 2.25 11.42
C VAL A 96 -3.89 1.08 11.21
N LYS A 97 -4.15 -0.03 11.91
CA LYS A 97 -3.42 -1.28 11.73
C LYS A 97 -4.41 -2.41 11.46
N SER A 98 -4.08 -3.26 10.49
CA SER A 98 -4.80 -4.50 10.22
C SER A 98 -3.90 -5.72 10.49
N GLY A 99 -4.50 -6.88 10.77
CA GLY A 99 -3.81 -8.17 10.73
C GLY A 99 -2.52 -8.29 11.55
N GLY A 100 -2.53 -7.90 12.83
CA GLY A 100 -1.36 -8.04 13.73
C GLY A 100 -0.15 -7.17 13.38
N SER A 101 -0.28 -6.26 12.42
CA SER A 101 0.78 -5.33 12.03
C SER A 101 1.15 -4.40 13.19
N LYS A 102 2.45 -4.17 13.35
CA LYS A 102 3.01 -3.34 14.43
C LYS A 102 3.35 -1.94 13.90
N PRO A 103 3.27 -0.89 14.74
CA PRO A 103 3.74 0.43 14.37
C PRO A 103 5.23 0.45 14.00
N THR A 104 5.57 1.20 12.96
CA THR A 104 6.95 1.44 12.53
C THR A 104 7.71 2.29 13.55
N ALA A 105 9.04 2.36 13.44
CA ALA A 105 9.85 3.23 14.31
C ALA A 105 9.45 4.71 14.19
N VAL A 106 9.15 5.17 12.97
CA VAL A 106 8.67 6.54 12.71
C VAL A 106 7.32 6.78 13.37
N GLN A 107 6.37 5.86 13.20
CA GLN A 107 5.05 5.94 13.86
C GLN A 107 5.15 6.03 15.39
N LYS A 108 6.02 5.22 15.99
CA LYS A 108 6.28 5.29 17.45
C LYS A 108 6.87 6.64 17.87
N SER A 109 7.78 7.20 17.06
CA SER A 109 8.38 8.50 17.34
C SER A 109 7.36 9.64 17.23
N ILE A 110 6.43 9.57 16.28
CA ILE A 110 5.33 10.53 16.14
C ILE A 110 4.38 10.44 17.33
N ARG A 111 3.96 9.22 17.71
CA ARG A 111 3.13 9.02 18.89
C ARG A 111 3.75 9.66 20.13
N ARG A 112 5.05 9.41 20.37
CA ARG A 112 5.77 10.02 21.49
C ARG A 112 5.81 11.54 21.40
N ALA A 113 6.01 12.12 20.21
CA ALA A 113 5.99 13.57 20.04
C ALA A 113 4.63 14.18 20.40
N VAL A 114 3.53 13.51 20.03
CA VAL A 114 2.17 13.92 20.40
C VAL A 114 1.93 13.78 21.90
N GLU A 115 2.30 12.64 22.50
CA GLU A 115 2.17 12.38 23.94
C GLU A 115 2.98 13.38 24.80
N GLU A 116 4.13 13.83 24.30
CA GLU A 116 4.98 14.83 24.95
C GLU A 116 4.56 16.29 24.65
N GLY A 117 3.45 16.51 23.91
CA GLY A 117 2.97 17.85 23.58
C GLY A 117 3.83 18.61 22.58
N ARG A 118 4.70 17.93 21.83
CA ARG A 118 5.57 18.53 20.78
C ARG A 118 4.81 18.77 19.47
N VAL A 119 3.62 19.37 19.57
CA VAL A 119 2.75 19.74 18.45
C VAL A 119 2.69 21.27 18.39
N LYS A 120 2.84 21.83 17.18
CA LYS A 120 2.89 23.28 16.97
C LYS A 120 1.89 23.72 15.93
N TRP A 121 1.35 24.92 16.11
CA TRP A 121 0.57 25.62 15.11
C TRP A 121 1.44 26.67 14.43
N GLU A 122 1.50 26.63 13.10
CA GLU A 122 2.22 27.62 12.30
C GLU A 122 1.33 28.13 11.16
N LEU A 123 1.22 29.45 11.03
CA LEU A 123 0.50 30.08 9.93
C LEU A 123 1.53 30.49 8.86
N TYR A 124 1.61 29.71 7.79
CA TYR A 124 2.35 30.09 6.59
C TYR A 124 1.40 30.65 5.54
N ARG A 125 1.72 31.83 5.00
CA ARG A 125 0.98 32.44 3.90
C ARG A 125 1.77 32.23 2.61
N VAL A 126 1.17 31.54 1.65
CA VAL A 126 1.73 31.40 0.31
C VAL A 126 1.79 32.80 -0.33
N PRO A 127 2.95 33.25 -0.86
CA PRO A 127 3.04 34.53 -1.54
C PRO A 127 2.04 34.64 -2.70
N ASP A 128 1.32 35.76 -2.79
CA ASP A 128 0.25 35.97 -3.79
C ASP A 128 0.71 35.71 -5.23
N ARG A 129 1.95 36.07 -5.55
CA ARG A 129 2.59 35.85 -6.87
C ARG A 129 2.71 34.36 -7.28
N LEU A 130 2.60 33.43 -6.33
CA LEU A 130 2.64 31.99 -6.61
C LEU A 130 1.23 31.39 -6.76
N VAL A 131 0.19 32.15 -6.43
CA VAL A 131 -1.22 31.71 -6.50
C VAL A 131 -1.93 32.34 -7.69
N ARG A 132 -1.63 33.61 -7.98
CA ARG A 132 -2.11 34.31 -9.17
C ARG A 132 -1.04 34.16 -10.24
N GLY A 133 -1.25 33.24 -11.18
CA GLY A 133 -0.37 33.10 -12.33
C GLY A 133 -0.44 34.37 -13.18
N GLU A 134 0.60 35.19 -13.10
CA GLU A 134 0.95 36.18 -14.13
C GLU A 134 2.00 35.60 -15.06
#